data_AF-A0A1G2HMZ4-F1
#
_entry.id   AF-A0A1G2HMZ4-F1
#
_cell.length_a   1.000
_cell.length_b   1.000
_cell.length_c   1.000
_cell.angle_alpha   90.00
_cell.angle_beta   90.00
_cell.angle_gamma   90.00
#
_symmetry.space_group_name_H-M   'P 1'
#
loop_
_entity.id
_entity.type
_entity.pdbx_description
1 polymer ?
#
loop_
_entity_poly.entity_id
_entity_poly.type
_entity_poly.pdbx_seq_one_letter_code
_entity_poly.pdbx_strand_id
1 'polypeptide(L)'
;MNTTNIHKKIALTSSIVLAFSLFAGLAHGATFAQINSQLEFGSRGNDVISLQTFLASNSNIYPEGIISGYYGTLTKRAVTQFQLHYGLPPVGRVGPMTMAKINSVIAAGYGIDVYAPTIYNTSVQKTSNSAQISWNTTESARGKVFYSASPFLLAEATGSFSEPMISGGSVALATNIQSSQSVTIPGLMPNKLYYYMIVAADNPGNVSVTNQSSFITNP
;
A
#
# COMPACT_ATOMS: atom_id res chain seq x y z
N MET A 1 24.81 -55.13 41.17
CA MET A 1 24.77 -55.30 39.69
C MET A 1 23.46 -54.72 39.18
N ASN A 2 23.59 -53.70 38.33
CA ASN A 2 22.62 -52.98 37.50
C ASN A 2 21.10 -53.15 37.71
N THR A 3 20.48 -52.07 38.19
CA THR A 3 19.10 -51.68 37.91
C THR A 3 19.08 -50.68 36.75
N THR A 4 18.72 -51.12 35.54
CA THR A 4 18.53 -50.23 34.38
C THR A 4 17.08 -49.77 34.28
N ASN A 5 16.78 -48.60 34.84
CA ASN A 5 15.59 -47.81 34.53
C ASN A 5 15.87 -46.94 33.29
N ILE A 6 15.34 -47.33 32.13
CA ILE A 6 15.36 -46.50 30.93
C ILE A 6 13.98 -45.84 30.81
N HIS A 7 13.82 -44.67 31.43
CA HIS A 7 12.77 -43.73 31.03
C HIS A 7 13.32 -42.83 29.92
N LYS A 8 13.06 -43.23 28.67
CA LYS A 8 13.13 -42.34 27.50
C LYS A 8 12.26 -41.12 27.78
N LYS A 9 12.88 -39.98 28.07
CA LYS A 9 12.20 -38.68 28.03
C LYS A 9 11.92 -38.36 26.56
N ILE A 10 10.72 -38.69 26.10
CA ILE A 10 10.19 -38.24 24.81
C ILE A 10 9.95 -36.74 24.96
N ALA A 11 10.80 -35.93 24.32
CA ALA A 11 10.56 -34.52 24.15
C ALA A 11 9.34 -34.35 23.24
N LEU A 12 8.20 -33.98 23.83
CA LEU A 12 7.03 -33.50 23.11
C LEU A 12 7.39 -32.14 22.52
N THR A 13 7.80 -32.12 21.25
CA THR A 13 7.79 -30.89 20.47
C THR A 13 6.33 -30.51 20.25
N SER A 14 5.83 -29.57 21.04
CA SER A 14 4.51 -28.98 20.84
C SER A 14 4.52 -28.17 19.55
N SER A 15 4.13 -28.81 18.45
CA SER A 15 3.73 -28.14 17.23
C SER A 15 2.42 -27.42 17.50
N ILE A 16 2.49 -26.14 17.89
CA ILE A 16 1.33 -25.26 17.85
C ILE A 16 1.07 -24.94 16.38
N VAL A 17 0.22 -25.76 15.76
CA VAL A 17 -0.48 -25.39 14.53
C VAL A 17 -1.53 -24.35 14.95
N LEU A 18 -1.15 -23.07 14.91
CA LEU A 18 -2.13 -21.99 14.93
C LEU A 18 -2.87 -22.06 13.59
N ALA A 19 -4.08 -22.62 13.63
CA ALA A 19 -5.03 -22.57 12.54
C ALA A 19 -5.21 -21.10 12.14
N PHE A 20 -4.64 -20.72 11.00
CA PHE A 20 -5.03 -19.50 10.32
C PHE A 20 -6.44 -19.72 9.82
N SER A 21 -7.41 -19.30 10.63
CA SER A 21 -8.81 -19.19 10.28
C SER A 21 -8.91 -18.59 8.88
N LEU A 22 -9.54 -19.33 7.96
CA LEU A 22 -9.87 -18.89 6.62
C LEU A 22 -10.93 -17.78 6.74
N PHE A 23 -10.53 -16.58 7.15
CA PHE A 23 -11.35 -15.41 6.96
C PHE A 23 -11.13 -14.94 5.52
N ALA A 24 -11.74 -15.66 4.57
CA ALA A 24 -12.17 -15.02 3.34
C ALA A 24 -13.31 -14.08 3.76
N GLY A 25 -12.94 -12.94 4.34
CA GLY A 25 -13.85 -11.83 4.50
C GLY A 25 -14.31 -11.46 3.10
N LEU A 26 -15.54 -11.82 2.76
CA LEU A 26 -16.25 -11.17 1.68
C LEU A 26 -16.47 -9.72 2.13
N ALA A 27 -15.44 -8.89 1.95
CA ALA A 27 -15.60 -7.46 1.90
C ALA A 27 -16.43 -7.18 0.65
N HIS A 28 -17.75 -7.29 0.77
CA HIS A 28 -18.66 -6.67 -0.18
C HIS A 28 -18.59 -5.16 0.07
N GLY A 29 -17.49 -4.56 -0.38
CA GLY A 29 -17.41 -3.11 -0.54
C GLY A 29 -18.58 -2.67 -1.43
N ALA A 30 -19.19 -1.53 -1.10
CA ALA A 30 -20.26 -0.97 -1.91
C ALA A 30 -19.82 -0.93 -3.38
N THR A 31 -20.50 -1.69 -4.24
CA THR A 31 -20.17 -1.72 -5.66
C THR A 31 -20.72 -0.45 -6.30
N PHE A 32 -19.84 0.49 -6.60
CA PHE A 32 -20.22 1.68 -7.36
C PHE A 32 -20.61 1.29 -8.79
N ALA A 33 -21.59 1.99 -9.35
CA ALA A 33 -21.95 1.83 -10.75
C ALA A 33 -20.86 2.43 -11.66
N GLN A 34 -20.51 1.72 -12.73
CA GLN A 34 -19.57 2.21 -13.74
C GLN A 34 -20.12 3.45 -14.44
N ILE A 35 -19.21 4.35 -14.84
CA ILE A 35 -19.53 5.54 -15.63
C ILE A 35 -19.39 5.19 -17.11
N ASN A 36 -20.44 5.43 -17.90
CA ASN A 36 -20.50 4.98 -19.30
C ASN A 36 -20.48 6.14 -20.30
N SER A 37 -20.47 7.38 -19.83
CA SER A 37 -20.45 8.59 -20.64
C SER A 37 -19.43 9.61 -20.15
N GLN A 38 -19.00 10.47 -21.07
CA GLN A 38 -18.19 11.63 -20.71
C GLN A 38 -19.07 12.69 -20.06
N LEU A 39 -18.59 13.27 -18.96
CA LEU A 39 -19.36 14.21 -18.15
C LEU A 39 -18.60 15.52 -17.97
N GLU A 40 -19.32 16.63 -18.02
CA GLU A 40 -18.77 17.96 -17.84
C GLU A 40 -19.79 18.90 -17.21
N PHE A 41 -19.38 20.15 -16.99
CA PHE A 41 -20.26 21.15 -16.40
C PHE A 41 -21.57 21.27 -17.19
N GLY A 42 -22.69 21.16 -16.49
CA GLY A 42 -24.03 21.18 -17.09
C GLY A 42 -24.63 19.81 -17.38
N SER A 43 -23.83 18.73 -17.43
CA SER A 43 -24.33 17.36 -17.63
C SER A 43 -25.35 16.97 -16.56
N ARG A 44 -26.31 16.11 -16.94
CA ARG A 44 -27.37 15.61 -16.05
C ARG A 44 -27.64 14.13 -16.26
N GLY A 45 -28.19 13.48 -15.24
CA GLY A 45 -28.75 12.13 -15.33
C GLY A 45 -28.01 11.08 -14.51
N ASN A 46 -28.30 9.81 -14.79
CA ASN A 46 -27.86 8.69 -13.96
C ASN A 46 -26.34 8.53 -13.88
N ASP A 47 -25.61 8.81 -14.96
CA ASP A 47 -24.15 8.74 -14.93
C ASP A 47 -23.55 9.84 -14.04
N VAL A 48 -24.19 11.01 -13.95
CA VAL A 48 -23.78 12.07 -13.01
C VAL A 48 -24.08 11.64 -11.57
N ILE A 49 -25.23 10.99 -11.33
CA ILE A 49 -25.56 10.40 -10.02
C ILE A 49 -24.50 9.37 -9.63
N SER A 50 -24.18 8.41 -10.51
CA SER A 50 -23.15 7.40 -10.27
C SER A 50 -21.79 8.03 -9.97
N LEU A 51 -21.39 9.05 -10.74
CA LEU A 51 -20.15 9.78 -10.52
C LEU A 51 -20.16 10.45 -9.14
N GLN A 52 -21.22 11.17 -8.79
CA GLN A 52 -21.32 11.88 -7.51
C GLN A 52 -21.33 10.90 -6.33
N THR A 53 -22.03 9.78 -6.45
CA THR A 53 -22.01 8.70 -5.43
C THR A 53 -20.61 8.15 -5.23
N PHE A 54 -19.87 7.91 -6.31
CA PHE A 54 -18.48 7.47 -6.23
C PHE A 54 -17.57 8.52 -5.60
N LEU A 55 -17.64 9.77 -6.07
CA LEU A 55 -16.81 10.86 -5.51
C LEU A 55 -17.12 11.13 -4.03
N ALA A 56 -18.39 11.01 -3.64
CA ALA A 56 -18.84 11.18 -2.26
C ALA A 56 -18.36 10.07 -1.32
N SER A 57 -17.79 8.97 -1.84
CA SER A 57 -17.14 7.95 -1.01
C SER A 57 -15.92 8.47 -0.27
N ASN A 58 -15.38 9.63 -0.67
CA ASN A 58 -14.21 10.22 -0.07
C ASN A 58 -14.43 11.73 0.18
N SER A 59 -14.55 12.11 1.45
CA SER A 59 -14.80 13.49 1.86
C SER A 59 -13.61 14.43 1.60
N ASN A 60 -12.40 13.93 1.40
CA ASN A 60 -11.26 14.77 0.97
C ASN A 60 -11.40 15.19 -0.50
N ILE A 61 -12.04 14.36 -1.33
CA ILE A 61 -12.29 14.64 -2.74
C ILE A 61 -13.61 15.39 -2.95
N TYR A 62 -14.69 14.97 -2.27
CA TYR A 62 -16.01 15.57 -2.41
C TYR A 62 -16.70 15.80 -1.05
N PRO A 63 -16.25 16.82 -0.29
CA PRO A 63 -16.72 17.05 1.08
C PRO A 63 -18.21 17.37 1.17
N GLU A 64 -18.79 17.99 0.13
CA GLU A 64 -20.22 18.28 0.12
C GLU A 64 -21.09 17.02 -0.02
N GLY A 65 -20.58 15.96 -0.65
CA GLY A 65 -21.30 14.71 -0.83
C GLY A 65 -22.65 14.83 -1.54
N ILE A 66 -22.90 15.93 -2.27
CA ILE A 66 -24.21 16.19 -2.88
C ILE A 66 -24.38 15.32 -4.14
N ILE A 67 -25.39 14.45 -4.11
CA ILE A 67 -25.81 13.61 -5.23
C ILE A 67 -27.10 14.18 -5.80
N SER A 68 -26.98 15.15 -6.70
CA SER A 68 -28.12 15.85 -7.32
C SER A 68 -28.46 15.32 -8.72
N GLY A 69 -27.55 14.54 -9.32
CA GLY A 69 -27.62 14.20 -10.74
C GLY A 69 -27.36 15.38 -11.67
N TYR A 70 -26.92 16.54 -11.15
CA TYR A 70 -26.49 17.69 -11.94
C TYR A 70 -25.00 17.96 -11.73
N TYR A 71 -24.25 18.04 -12.82
CA TYR A 71 -22.83 18.30 -12.81
C TYR A 71 -22.59 19.81 -12.70
N GLY A 72 -22.58 20.30 -11.46
CA GLY A 72 -22.32 21.70 -11.12
C GLY A 72 -20.86 22.00 -10.80
N THR A 73 -20.62 23.18 -10.22
CA THR A 73 -19.29 23.65 -9.79
C THR A 73 -18.65 22.73 -8.76
N LEU A 74 -19.43 22.19 -7.82
CA LEU A 74 -18.94 21.30 -6.76
C LEU A 74 -18.46 19.96 -7.34
N THR A 75 -19.25 19.34 -8.24
CA THR A 75 -18.86 18.11 -8.92
C THR A 75 -17.65 18.33 -9.82
N LYS A 76 -17.58 19.46 -10.54
CA LYS A 76 -16.38 19.83 -11.31
C LYS A 76 -15.13 19.88 -10.43
N ARG A 77 -15.22 20.53 -9.27
CA ARG A 77 -14.12 20.62 -8.31
C ARG A 77 -13.72 19.25 -7.80
N ALA A 78 -14.67 18.39 -7.43
CA ALA A 78 -14.39 17.03 -6.97
C ALA A 78 -13.70 16.18 -8.06
N VAL A 79 -14.12 16.30 -9.33
CA VAL A 79 -13.43 15.64 -10.45
C VAL A 79 -12.02 16.19 -10.65
N THR A 80 -11.81 17.50 -10.52
CA THR A 80 -10.47 18.10 -10.54
C THR A 80 -9.59 17.52 -9.42
N GLN A 81 -10.11 17.36 -8.20
CA GLN A 81 -9.35 16.76 -7.10
C GLN A 81 -9.03 15.28 -7.35
N PHE A 82 -10.00 14.51 -7.84
CA PHE A 82 -9.77 13.12 -8.26
C PHE A 82 -8.67 13.03 -9.33
N GLN A 83 -8.70 13.93 -10.32
CA GLN A 83 -7.70 13.98 -11.37
C GLN A 83 -6.31 14.29 -10.82
N LEU A 84 -6.19 15.31 -9.95
CA LEU A 84 -4.94 15.64 -9.27
C LEU A 84 -4.39 14.44 -8.48
N HIS A 85 -5.25 13.78 -7.71
CA HIS A 85 -4.89 12.63 -6.88
C HIS A 85 -4.29 11.49 -7.70
N TYR A 86 -4.92 11.19 -8.84
CA TYR A 86 -4.48 10.09 -9.71
C TYR A 86 -3.53 10.53 -10.84
N GLY A 87 -2.91 11.72 -10.74
CA GLY A 87 -1.90 12.19 -11.70
C GLY A 87 -2.43 12.47 -13.11
N LEU A 88 -3.73 12.76 -13.25
CA LEU A 88 -4.38 13.10 -14.51
C LEU A 88 -4.41 14.63 -14.72
N PRO A 89 -4.57 15.11 -15.97
CA PRO A 89 -4.81 16.53 -16.24
C PRO A 89 -6.05 17.04 -15.46
N PRO A 90 -5.89 18.02 -14.55
CA PRO A 90 -6.91 18.39 -13.58
C PRO A 90 -7.95 19.39 -14.15
N VAL A 91 -8.48 19.08 -15.32
CA VAL A 91 -9.37 19.97 -16.10
C VAL A 91 -10.81 20.03 -15.59
N GLY A 92 -11.20 19.13 -14.68
CA GLY A 92 -12.55 19.06 -14.12
C GLY A 92 -13.60 18.54 -15.10
N ARG A 93 -13.18 17.82 -16.13
CA ARG A 93 -14.03 17.12 -17.11
C ARG A 93 -13.75 15.63 -17.05
N VAL A 94 -14.79 14.80 -17.01
CA VAL A 94 -14.66 13.34 -17.11
C VAL A 94 -14.54 12.97 -18.59
N GLY A 95 -13.33 13.05 -19.13
CA GLY A 95 -12.98 12.52 -20.45
C GLY A 95 -12.58 11.03 -20.41
N PRO A 96 -12.18 10.43 -21.55
CA PRO A 96 -11.86 9.00 -21.63
C PRO A 96 -10.85 8.51 -20.59
N MET A 97 -9.77 9.26 -20.34
CA MET A 97 -8.75 8.89 -19.35
C MET A 97 -9.30 8.92 -17.92
N THR A 98 -10.05 9.96 -17.56
CA THR A 98 -10.66 10.09 -16.23
C THR A 98 -11.72 9.03 -16.00
N MET A 99 -12.56 8.77 -17.00
CA MET A 99 -13.58 7.71 -16.95
C MET A 99 -12.94 6.34 -16.76
N ALA A 100 -11.92 6.00 -17.55
CA ALA A 100 -11.19 4.75 -17.41
C ALA A 100 -10.58 4.59 -16.02
N LYS A 101 -9.99 5.66 -15.47
CA LYS A 101 -9.42 5.62 -14.12
C LYS A 101 -10.49 5.45 -13.04
N ILE A 102 -11.60 6.19 -13.09
CA ILE A 102 -12.74 6.02 -12.16
C ILE A 102 -13.23 4.57 -12.19
N ASN A 103 -13.51 4.04 -13.38
CA ASN A 103 -14.02 2.69 -13.57
C ASN A 103 -13.03 1.62 -13.08
N SER A 104 -11.72 1.85 -13.25
CA SER A 104 -10.67 1.00 -12.68
C SER A 104 -10.67 1.02 -11.15
N VAL A 105 -10.85 2.18 -10.52
CA VAL A 105 -10.93 2.30 -9.05
C VAL A 105 -12.20 1.63 -8.52
N ILE A 106 -13.33 1.78 -9.23
CA ILE A 106 -14.57 1.07 -8.90
C ILE A 106 -14.37 -0.45 -8.98
N ALA A 107 -13.74 -0.95 -10.04
CA ALA A 107 -13.50 -2.38 -10.22
C ALA A 107 -12.56 -2.97 -9.15
N ALA A 108 -11.68 -2.14 -8.57
CA ALA A 108 -10.83 -2.54 -7.46
C ALA A 108 -11.61 -2.76 -6.15
N GLY A 109 -12.80 -2.14 -6.00
CA GLY A 109 -13.73 -2.44 -4.89
C GLY A 109 -13.44 -1.72 -3.57
N TYR A 110 -12.42 -0.84 -3.51
CA TYR A 110 -12.02 -0.13 -2.28
C TYR A 110 -12.51 1.33 -2.21
N GLY A 111 -13.15 1.84 -3.28
CA GLY A 111 -13.50 3.27 -3.39
C GLY A 111 -12.29 4.17 -3.65
N ILE A 112 -12.48 5.49 -3.57
CA ILE A 112 -11.35 6.42 -3.66
C ILE A 112 -10.56 6.40 -2.36
N ASP A 113 -9.32 5.95 -2.44
CA ASP A 113 -8.38 5.95 -1.32
C ASP A 113 -7.23 6.93 -1.58
N VAL A 114 -7.01 7.77 -0.57
CA VAL A 114 -6.06 8.89 -0.57
C VAL A 114 -5.06 8.80 0.59
N TYR A 115 -5.12 7.74 1.40
CA TYR A 115 -4.26 7.58 2.56
C TYR A 115 -3.16 6.59 2.25
N ALA A 116 -1.94 6.90 2.69
CA ALA A 116 -0.84 5.96 2.55
C ALA A 116 -0.94 4.80 3.55
N PRO A 117 -0.53 3.58 3.17
CA PRO A 117 -0.49 2.44 4.07
C PRO A 117 0.46 2.75 5.24
N THR A 118 -0.01 2.71 6.48
CA THR A 118 0.87 2.94 7.64
C THR A 118 1.71 1.69 7.91
N ILE A 119 3.04 1.84 7.98
CA ILE A 119 3.98 0.75 8.29
C ILE A 119 4.14 0.60 9.80
N TYR A 120 4.02 -0.63 10.32
CA TYR A 120 4.21 -0.94 11.74
C TYR A 120 4.77 -2.35 11.95
N ASN A 121 5.12 -2.68 13.21
CA ASN A 121 5.70 -3.99 13.61
C ASN A 121 6.95 -4.40 12.80
N THR A 122 7.83 -3.43 12.49
CA THR A 122 9.06 -3.69 11.74
C THR A 122 10.03 -4.55 12.56
N SER A 123 10.56 -5.61 11.96
CA SER A 123 11.52 -6.52 12.59
C SER A 123 12.61 -6.94 11.60
N VAL A 124 13.81 -7.23 12.12
CA VAL A 124 14.96 -7.67 11.32
C VAL A 124 15.50 -8.98 11.90
N GLN A 125 15.43 -10.06 11.11
CA GLN A 125 16.09 -11.33 11.37
C GLN A 125 17.33 -11.42 10.49
N LYS A 126 18.50 -11.63 11.07
CA LYS A 126 19.78 -11.49 10.36
C LYS A 126 20.68 -12.71 10.54
N THR A 127 21.44 -13.01 9.50
CA THR A 127 22.50 -14.01 9.48
C THR A 127 23.84 -13.31 9.23
N SER A 128 24.90 -14.08 8.98
CA SER A 128 26.19 -13.52 8.59
C SER A 128 26.21 -12.95 7.16
N ASN A 129 25.30 -13.41 6.29
CA ASN A 129 25.29 -13.05 4.87
C ASN A 129 23.96 -12.57 4.33
N SER A 130 22.94 -12.42 5.18
CA SER A 130 21.62 -11.97 4.77
C SER A 130 20.84 -11.34 5.91
N ALA A 131 19.79 -10.59 5.55
CA ALA A 131 18.81 -10.09 6.49
C ALA A 131 17.40 -10.22 5.90
N GLN A 132 16.47 -10.75 6.69
CA GLN A 132 15.04 -10.71 6.42
C GLN A 132 14.41 -9.59 7.23
N ILE A 133 13.75 -8.67 6.55
CA ILE A 133 13.03 -7.54 7.14
C ILE A 133 11.54 -7.78 6.94
N SER A 134 10.79 -7.78 8.03
CA SER A 134 9.34 -8.07 8.04
C SER A 134 8.57 -6.95 8.73
N TRP A 135 7.39 -6.62 8.22
CA TRP A 135 6.53 -5.55 8.75
C TRP A 135 5.07 -5.79 8.36
N ASN A 136 4.17 -4.99 8.95
CA ASN A 136 2.76 -4.92 8.57
C ASN A 136 2.40 -3.55 8.01
N THR A 137 1.32 -3.53 7.22
CA THR A 137 0.68 -2.31 6.73
C THR A 137 -0.80 -2.29 7.07
N THR A 138 -1.38 -1.10 7.28
CA THR A 138 -2.81 -0.94 7.64
C THR A 138 -3.76 -1.39 6.53
N GLU A 139 -3.24 -1.55 5.32
CA GLU A 139 -3.94 -2.04 4.13
C GLU A 139 -2.99 -2.84 3.24
N SER A 140 -3.52 -3.48 2.21
CA SER A 140 -2.73 -4.25 1.25
C SER A 140 -1.82 -3.33 0.42
N ALA A 141 -0.52 -3.48 0.60
CA ALA A 141 0.48 -2.68 -0.11
C ALA A 141 1.59 -3.56 -0.69
N ARG A 142 2.31 -3.06 -1.68
CA ARG A 142 3.56 -3.63 -2.17
C ARG A 142 4.72 -3.05 -1.37
N GLY A 143 5.51 -3.94 -0.79
CA GLY A 143 6.70 -3.58 -0.03
C GLY A 143 7.97 -3.49 -0.87
N LYS A 144 8.87 -2.57 -0.49
CA LYS A 144 10.28 -2.57 -0.92
C LYS A 144 11.18 -2.10 0.21
N VAL A 145 12.42 -2.56 0.19
CA VAL A 145 13.46 -2.17 1.13
C VAL A 145 14.65 -1.60 0.37
N PHE A 146 15.01 -0.36 0.69
CA PHE A 146 16.31 0.21 0.33
C PHE A 146 17.31 -0.19 1.39
N TYR A 147 18.50 -0.63 0.99
CA TYR A 147 19.58 -0.98 1.91
C TYR A 147 20.95 -0.53 1.38
N SER A 148 21.85 -0.16 2.28
CA SER A 148 23.18 0.33 1.93
C SER A 148 24.17 0.17 3.08
N ALA A 149 25.47 0.07 2.77
CA ALA A 149 26.55 0.15 3.77
C ALA A 149 26.87 1.60 4.18
N SER A 150 26.20 2.59 3.59
CA SER A 150 26.31 4.02 3.90
C SER A 150 24.91 4.62 4.08
N PRO A 151 24.76 5.69 4.89
CA PRO A 151 23.49 6.41 5.03
C PRO A 151 22.93 6.89 3.69
N PHE A 152 21.61 6.95 3.58
CA PHE A 152 20.93 7.49 2.40
C PHE A 152 20.89 9.01 2.41
N LEU A 153 20.86 9.59 1.22
CA LEU A 153 20.43 10.96 1.02
C LEU A 153 18.98 10.96 0.57
N LEU A 154 18.15 11.77 1.24
CA LEU A 154 16.74 11.95 0.93
C LEU A 154 16.54 13.31 0.29
N ALA A 155 15.82 13.33 -0.82
CA ALA A 155 15.31 14.56 -1.41
C ALA A 155 13.79 14.47 -1.57
N GLU A 156 13.13 15.61 -1.35
CA GLU A 156 11.69 15.76 -1.54
C GLU A 156 11.29 15.34 -2.96
N ALA A 157 10.13 14.71 -3.08
CA ALA A 157 9.58 14.33 -4.36
C ALA A 157 9.26 15.60 -5.19
N THR A 158 9.72 15.65 -6.44
CA THR A 158 9.50 16.83 -7.30
C THR A 158 8.09 16.87 -7.93
N GLY A 159 7.30 15.81 -7.76
CA GLY A 159 5.92 15.70 -8.25
C GLY A 159 4.93 15.45 -7.12
N SER A 160 3.69 15.92 -7.29
CA SER A 160 2.59 15.60 -6.35
C SER A 160 2.44 14.09 -6.21
N PHE A 161 2.32 13.61 -4.97
CA PHE A 161 2.10 12.19 -4.64
C PHE A 161 3.19 11.22 -5.13
N SER A 162 4.39 11.72 -5.40
CA SER A 162 5.52 10.88 -5.83
C SER A 162 6.34 10.39 -4.62
N GLU A 163 6.97 9.22 -4.75
CA GLU A 163 7.88 8.71 -3.72
C GLU A 163 9.05 9.69 -3.52
N PRO A 164 9.57 9.87 -2.28
CA PRO A 164 10.78 10.65 -2.08
C PRO A 164 11.94 10.02 -2.85
N MET A 165 12.83 10.87 -3.36
CA MET A 165 14.02 10.38 -4.04
C MET A 165 15.00 9.85 -2.98
N ILE A 166 15.23 8.54 -3.00
CA ILE A 166 16.24 7.88 -2.16
C ILE A 166 17.45 7.63 -3.06
N SER A 167 18.56 8.33 -2.77
CA SER A 167 19.80 8.21 -3.55
C SER A 167 20.79 7.27 -2.91
N GLY A 168 21.31 6.34 -3.73
CA GLY A 168 22.30 5.33 -3.33
C GLY A 168 21.69 4.02 -2.81
N GLY A 169 22.56 3.03 -2.64
CA GLY A 169 22.20 1.70 -2.14
C GLY A 169 21.57 0.77 -3.19
N SER A 170 21.06 -0.36 -2.70
CA SER A 170 20.39 -1.39 -3.47
C SER A 170 18.94 -1.54 -3.01
N VAL A 171 18.08 -2.10 -3.87
CA VAL A 171 16.65 -2.31 -3.59
C VAL A 171 16.33 -3.80 -3.55
N ALA A 172 15.58 -4.23 -2.55
CA ALA A 172 14.95 -5.55 -2.48
C ALA A 172 13.43 -5.39 -2.45
N LEU A 173 12.71 -6.21 -3.23
CA LEU A 173 11.27 -6.09 -3.42
C LEU A 173 10.52 -7.21 -2.72
N ALA A 174 9.33 -6.90 -2.20
CA ALA A 174 8.38 -7.92 -1.81
C ALA A 174 7.70 -8.52 -3.05
N THR A 175 7.29 -9.78 -2.94
CA THR A 175 6.72 -10.55 -4.06
C THR A 175 5.25 -10.28 -4.30
N ASN A 176 4.48 -10.02 -3.24
CA ASN A 176 3.02 -9.93 -3.28
C ASN A 176 2.51 -8.62 -2.68
N ILE A 177 1.34 -8.19 -3.14
CA ILE A 177 0.56 -7.11 -2.54
C ILE A 177 -0.27 -7.71 -1.41
N GLN A 178 0.03 -7.35 -0.17
CA GLN A 178 -0.62 -7.88 1.04
C GLN A 178 -0.28 -6.98 2.25
N SER A 179 -1.00 -7.14 3.35
CA SER A 179 -0.79 -6.35 4.59
C SER A 179 0.32 -6.89 5.51
N SER A 180 0.87 -8.07 5.21
CA SER A 180 2.00 -8.66 5.92
C SER A 180 3.14 -8.89 4.96
N GLN A 181 4.24 -8.17 5.16
CA GLN A 181 5.33 -8.08 4.21
C GLN A 181 6.61 -8.66 4.80
N SER A 182 7.41 -9.30 3.94
CA SER A 182 8.74 -9.79 4.28
C SER A 182 9.64 -9.74 3.06
N VAL A 183 10.84 -9.20 3.23
CA VAL A 183 11.86 -9.06 2.18
C VAL A 183 13.18 -9.59 2.69
N THR A 184 13.79 -10.49 1.91
CA THR A 184 15.14 -11.01 2.18
C THR A 184 16.17 -10.28 1.34
N ILE A 185 17.20 -9.77 1.99
CA ILE A 185 18.39 -9.15 1.40
C ILE A 185 19.54 -10.16 1.46
N PRO A 186 19.94 -10.77 0.34
CA PRO A 186 21.06 -11.72 0.30
C PRO A 186 22.41 -11.02 0.09
N GLY A 187 23.51 -11.76 0.25
CA GLY A 187 24.85 -11.33 -0.18
C GLY A 187 25.49 -10.24 0.67
N LEU A 188 25.09 -10.12 1.94
CA LEU A 188 25.68 -9.17 2.88
C LEU A 188 27.05 -9.68 3.37
N MET A 189 27.92 -8.76 3.80
CA MET A 189 29.17 -9.13 4.45
C MET A 189 28.94 -9.41 5.94
N PRO A 190 29.64 -10.38 6.56
CA PRO A 190 29.56 -10.63 8.00
C PRO A 190 30.09 -9.46 8.82
N ASN A 191 29.56 -9.30 10.03
CA ASN A 191 29.95 -8.27 10.99
C ASN A 191 30.01 -6.85 10.40
N LYS A 192 29.04 -6.50 9.53
CA LYS A 192 29.01 -5.21 8.82
C LYS A 192 27.71 -4.47 9.09
N LEU A 193 27.83 -3.15 9.32
CA LEU A 193 26.70 -2.24 9.50
C LEU A 193 26.03 -1.96 8.15
N TYR A 194 24.70 -2.07 8.14
CA TYR A 194 23.84 -1.69 7.03
C TYR A 194 22.73 -0.76 7.52
N TYR A 195 22.43 0.25 6.70
CA TYR A 195 21.28 1.13 6.84
C TYR A 195 20.16 0.63 5.93
N TYR A 196 18.91 0.80 6.36
CA TYR A 196 17.75 0.45 5.56
C TYR A 196 16.57 1.41 5.76
N MET A 197 15.71 1.45 4.76
CA MET A 197 14.41 2.13 4.78
C MET A 197 13.37 1.23 4.12
N ILE A 198 12.17 1.19 4.69
CA ILE A 198 11.04 0.46 4.13
C ILE A 198 10.15 1.46 3.41
N VAL A 199 9.70 1.08 2.22
CA VAL A 199 8.66 1.81 1.49
C VAL A 199 7.51 0.85 1.20
N ALA A 200 6.29 1.31 1.44
CA ALA A 200 5.07 0.59 1.09
C ALA A 200 4.23 1.47 0.17
N ALA A 201 3.76 0.89 -0.93
CA ALA A 201 2.86 1.55 -1.87
C ALA A 201 1.59 0.72 -2.05
N ASP A 202 0.43 1.31 -1.83
CA ASP A 202 -0.85 0.64 -2.09
C ASP A 202 -1.16 0.58 -3.60
N ASN A 203 -2.34 0.04 -3.95
CA ASN A 203 -2.78 -0.06 -5.34
C ASN A 203 -3.19 1.31 -5.95
N PRO A 204 -3.86 2.23 -5.23
CA PRO A 204 -4.05 3.61 -5.65
C PRO A 204 -2.75 4.37 -5.99
N GLY A 205 -1.65 4.02 -5.33
CA GLY A 205 -0.33 4.64 -5.48
C GLY A 205 0.08 5.51 -4.29
N ASN A 206 -0.65 5.50 -3.17
CA ASN A 206 -0.21 6.23 -1.98
C ASN A 206 0.98 5.50 -1.36
N VAL A 207 1.98 6.28 -0.95
CA VAL A 207 3.29 5.76 -0.53
C VAL A 207 3.57 6.19 0.90
N SER A 208 4.05 5.26 1.71
CA SER A 208 4.67 5.53 3.00
C SER A 208 6.12 5.09 3.02
N VAL A 209 6.94 5.83 3.74
CA VAL A 209 8.38 5.58 3.89
C VAL A 209 8.74 5.67 5.36
N THR A 210 9.50 4.70 5.87
CA THR A 210 10.01 4.75 7.26
C THR A 210 11.20 5.69 7.35
N ASN A 211 11.48 6.18 8.56
CA ASN A 211 12.79 6.76 8.86
C ASN A 211 13.91 5.73 8.61
N GLN A 212 15.11 6.24 8.34
CA GLN A 212 16.29 5.39 8.21
C GLN A 212 16.57 4.66 9.52
N SER A 213 16.74 3.34 9.42
CA SER A 213 17.14 2.45 10.51
C SER A 213 18.40 1.68 10.13
N SER A 214 18.97 0.90 11.06
CA SER A 214 20.20 0.13 10.78
C SER A 214 20.26 -1.20 11.51
N PHE A 215 21.04 -2.14 10.97
CA PHE A 215 21.40 -3.40 11.62
C PHE A 215 22.86 -3.78 11.31
N ILE A 216 23.47 -4.59 12.17
CA ILE A 216 24.79 -5.21 11.94
C ILE A 216 24.58 -6.70 11.70
N THR A 217 25.10 -7.27 10.61
CA THR A 217 25.06 -8.71 10.33
C THR A 217 25.81 -9.52 11.39
N ASN A 218 25.46 -10.80 11.52
CA ASN A 218 26.17 -11.67 12.47
C ASN A 218 27.62 -11.90 12.01
N PRO A 219 28.51 -12.32 12.93
CA PRO A 219 29.84 -12.79 12.57
C PRO A 219 29.81 -13.97 11.59
#